data_AF-A0A1I7G1E6-F1
#
_entry.id   AF-A0A1I7G1E6-F1
#
_cell.length_a   1.000
_cell.length_b   1.000
_cell.length_c   1.000
_cell.angle_alpha   90.00
_cell.angle_beta   90.00
_cell.angle_gamma   90.00
#
_symmetry.space_group_name_H-M   'P 1'
#
loop_
_entity.id
_entity.type
_entity.pdbx_description
1 polymer ?
#
loop_
_entity_poly.entity_id
_entity_poly.type
_entity_poly.pdbx_seq_one_letter_code
_entity_poly.pdbx_strand_id
1 'polypeptide(L)'
;MPGCKYLYIYENNIYKIPKSRNYTYKPMPKLGNKEVLLIYIYYSTLNKKPYEAGVINFDRIKLDSNGAYIYDEESKRKESYNFMNYFFMTPEMLAKEKYLKIPRFPAVSTSKEKKLLLSYIKTKYPSFYKSFSLLLNNTIIDLVNIYNEYKILVKEAAKIKYKKTKK
;
A
#
# COMPACT_ATOMS: atom_id res chain seq x y z
N MET A 1 -12.93 18.47 -10.49
CA MET A 1 -11.96 18.73 -9.40
C MET A 1 -11.45 17.41 -8.86
N PRO A 2 -10.18 17.33 -8.42
CA PRO A 2 -9.68 16.14 -7.72
C PRO A 2 -10.27 16.05 -6.32
N GLY A 3 -10.54 14.82 -5.88
CA GLY A 3 -10.98 14.46 -4.54
C GLY A 3 -10.12 13.34 -3.97
N CYS A 4 -10.16 13.19 -2.66
CA CYS A 4 -9.47 12.11 -1.96
C CYS A 4 -10.41 11.46 -0.92
N LYS A 5 -10.22 10.17 -0.67
CA LYS A 5 -10.93 9.41 0.35
C LYS A 5 -9.97 8.46 1.05
N TYR A 6 -10.09 8.41 2.36
CA TYR A 6 -9.28 7.59 3.25
C TYR A 6 -10.22 6.59 3.93
N LEU A 7 -9.88 5.31 3.87
CA LEU A 7 -10.67 4.22 4.46
C LEU A 7 -9.76 3.34 5.32
N TYR A 8 -10.25 2.92 6.49
CA TYR A 8 -9.70 1.78 7.20
C TYR A 8 -10.53 0.54 6.91
N ILE A 9 -9.87 -0.60 6.74
CA ILE A 9 -10.49 -1.92 6.79
C ILE A 9 -9.97 -2.68 8.00
N TYR A 10 -10.88 -3.16 8.85
CA TYR A 10 -10.60 -4.00 10.01
C TYR A 10 -11.78 -4.93 10.26
N GLU A 11 -11.52 -6.22 10.52
CA GLU A 11 -12.53 -7.24 10.87
C GLU A 11 -13.86 -7.11 10.09
N ASN A 12 -13.79 -7.18 8.76
CA ASN A 12 -14.93 -7.07 7.84
C ASN A 12 -15.70 -5.75 7.84
N ASN A 13 -15.16 -4.69 8.43
CA ASN A 13 -15.76 -3.37 8.46
C ASN A 13 -14.93 -2.35 7.68
N ILE A 14 -15.61 -1.40 7.04
CA ILE A 14 -14.99 -0.25 6.38
C ILE A 14 -15.33 1.01 7.16
N TYR A 15 -14.30 1.73 7.57
CA TYR A 15 -14.43 2.98 8.31
C TYR A 15 -13.94 4.12 7.44
N LYS A 16 -14.82 5.10 7.17
CA LYS A 16 -14.43 6.34 6.50
C LYS A 16 -13.70 7.24 7.48
N ILE A 17 -12.51 7.68 7.09
CA ILE A 17 -11.68 8.57 7.90
C ILE A 17 -11.71 9.95 7.23
N PRO A 18 -11.84 11.05 8.01
CA PRO A 18 -11.58 12.38 7.46
C PRO A 18 -10.14 12.46 6.96
N LYS A 19 -9.91 13.34 5.96
CA LYS A 19 -8.56 13.70 5.55
C LYS A 19 -7.77 14.16 6.78
N SER A 20 -6.52 13.71 6.91
CA SER A 20 -5.65 14.19 7.98
C SER A 20 -5.51 15.71 7.89
N ARG A 21 -5.50 16.37 9.05
CA ARG A 21 -5.11 17.78 9.17
C ARG A 21 -3.73 17.78 9.80
N ASN A 22 -2.76 18.48 9.22
CA ASN A 22 -1.38 18.54 9.75
C ASN A 22 -0.79 17.16 10.05
N TYR A 23 -0.98 16.19 9.14
CA TYR A 23 -0.51 14.80 9.28
C TYR A 23 -1.08 14.01 10.47
N THR A 24 -2.05 14.57 11.21
CA THR A 24 -2.77 13.87 12.27
C THR A 24 -4.12 13.38 11.76
N TYR A 25 -4.35 12.08 11.92
CA TYR A 25 -5.62 11.44 11.60
C TYR A 25 -6.56 11.57 12.79
N LYS A 26 -7.86 11.77 12.53
CA LYS A 26 -8.84 11.79 13.62
C LYS A 26 -8.82 10.42 14.32
N PRO A 27 -8.60 10.35 15.64
CA PRO A 27 -8.56 9.10 16.36
C PRO A 27 -9.88 8.32 16.20
N MET A 28 -9.76 6.99 16.12
CA MET A 28 -10.88 6.06 16.08
C MET A 28 -10.79 5.08 17.27
N PRO A 29 -11.24 5.46 18.47
CA PRO A 29 -10.99 4.70 19.71
C PRO A 29 -11.35 3.20 19.64
N LYS A 30 -12.42 2.85 18.91
CA LYS A 30 -12.83 1.44 18.68
C LYS A 30 -11.81 0.58 17.93
N LEU A 31 -10.82 1.20 17.27
CA LEU A 31 -9.72 0.55 16.57
C LEU A 31 -8.39 0.72 17.34
N GLY A 32 -8.43 1.14 18.60
CA GLY A 32 -7.24 1.32 19.43
C GLY A 32 -6.38 0.05 19.50
N ASN A 33 -5.06 0.22 19.36
CA ASN A 33 -4.06 -0.86 19.32
C ASN A 33 -4.24 -1.88 18.19
N LYS A 34 -5.11 -1.62 17.21
CA LYS A 34 -5.35 -2.54 16.08
C LYS A 34 -4.45 -2.23 14.89
N GLU A 35 -4.06 -3.28 14.17
CA GLU A 35 -3.50 -3.15 12.83
C GLU A 35 -4.63 -3.11 11.81
N VAL A 36 -4.64 -2.12 10.93
CA VAL A 36 -5.69 -1.90 9.93
C VAL A 36 -5.10 -1.74 8.53
N LEU A 37 -5.88 -2.07 7.51
CA LEU A 37 -5.55 -1.69 6.14
C LEU A 37 -6.02 -0.25 5.89
N LEU A 38 -5.10 0.67 5.70
CA LEU A 38 -5.38 2.01 5.23
C LEU A 38 -5.39 2.03 3.70
N ILE A 39 -6.45 2.60 3.14
CA ILE A 39 -6.62 2.78 1.70
C ILE A 39 -6.77 4.26 1.40
N TYR A 40 -5.94 4.74 0.49
CA TYR A 40 -5.97 6.08 -0.06
C TYR A 40 -6.53 6.02 -1.47
N ILE A 41 -7.58 6.78 -1.75
CA ILE A 41 -8.20 6.81 -3.07
C ILE A 41 -8.21 8.26 -3.54
N TYR A 42 -7.47 8.56 -4.60
CA TYR A 42 -7.56 9.82 -5.33
C TYR A 42 -8.46 9.62 -6.56
N TYR A 43 -9.37 10.57 -6.79
CA TYR A 43 -10.38 10.46 -7.83
C TYR A 43 -10.77 11.80 -8.42
N SER A 44 -11.31 11.81 -9.63
CA SER A 44 -11.98 12.97 -10.21
C SER A 44 -13.46 13.01 -9.80
N THR A 45 -14.00 14.21 -9.69
CA THR A 45 -15.43 14.42 -9.39
C THR A 45 -16.22 14.86 -10.61
N LEU A 46 -17.44 14.35 -10.76
CA LEU A 46 -18.48 14.88 -11.64
C LEU A 46 -19.67 15.29 -10.79
N ASN A 47 -20.19 16.51 -10.95
CA ASN A 47 -21.30 17.06 -10.14
C ASN A 47 -21.09 16.90 -8.62
N LYS A 48 -19.88 17.22 -8.15
CA LYS A 48 -19.43 17.09 -6.74
C LYS A 48 -19.44 15.65 -6.18
N LYS A 49 -19.63 14.63 -7.01
CA LYS A 49 -19.61 13.20 -6.62
C LYS A 49 -18.39 12.50 -7.23
N PRO A 50 -17.82 11.47 -6.56
CA PRO A 50 -16.75 10.65 -7.15
C PRO A 50 -17.18 10.03 -8.48
N TYR A 51 -16.31 10.09 -9.49
CA TYR A 51 -16.61 9.65 -10.84
C TYR A 51 -15.53 8.72 -11.41
N GLU A 52 -14.27 9.12 -11.37
CA GLU A 52 -13.18 8.32 -11.93
C GLU A 52 -12.03 8.14 -10.95
N ALA A 53 -11.57 6.91 -10.77
CA ALA A 53 -10.46 6.60 -9.87
C ALA A 53 -9.13 6.91 -10.57
N GLY A 54 -8.24 7.66 -9.91
CA GLY A 54 -6.92 8.00 -10.44
C GLY A 54 -5.81 7.18 -9.79
N VAL A 55 -5.73 7.19 -8.45
CA VAL A 55 -4.70 6.46 -7.71
C VAL A 55 -5.33 5.76 -6.51
N ILE A 56 -4.92 4.52 -6.28
CA ILE A 56 -5.24 3.76 -5.07
C ILE A 56 -3.92 3.35 -4.42
N ASN A 57 -3.73 3.69 -3.15
CA ASN A 57 -2.60 3.21 -2.36
C ASN A 57 -3.08 2.41 -1.15
N PHE A 58 -2.26 1.47 -0.73
CA PHE A 58 -2.49 0.61 0.43
C PHE A 58 -1.38 0.78 1.43
N ASP A 59 -1.74 0.73 2.70
CA ASP A 59 -0.77 0.63 3.77
C ASP A 59 -1.32 -0.19 4.95
N ARG A 60 -0.42 -0.86 5.68
CA ARG A 60 -0.74 -1.64 6.89
C ARG A 60 -0.20 -0.91 8.09
N ILE A 61 -1.10 -0.23 8.79
CA ILE A 61 -0.75 0.65 9.90
C ILE A 61 -1.24 0.10 11.22
N LYS A 62 -0.46 0.32 12.28
CA LYS A 62 -0.89 0.09 13.66
C LYS A 62 -1.39 1.41 14.24
N LEU A 63 -2.58 1.38 14.84
CA LEU A 63 -3.14 2.51 15.55
C LEU A 63 -2.69 2.49 17.02
N ASP A 64 -2.54 3.67 17.62
CA ASP A 64 -2.24 3.81 19.05
C ASP A 64 -3.41 3.40 19.94
N SER A 65 -3.26 3.51 21.26
CA SER A 65 -4.31 3.19 22.22
C SER A 65 -5.60 4.02 22.05
N ASN A 66 -5.50 5.21 21.45
CA ASN A 66 -6.63 6.09 21.16
C ASN A 66 -7.22 5.86 19.75
N GLY A 67 -6.63 4.94 18.97
CA GLY A 67 -7.01 4.67 17.60
C GLY A 67 -6.54 5.72 16.61
N ALA A 68 -5.53 6.52 16.95
CA ALA A 68 -4.87 7.46 16.06
C ALA A 68 -3.74 6.76 15.28
N TYR A 69 -3.48 7.22 14.06
CA TYR A 69 -2.33 6.75 13.30
C TYR A 69 -1.05 7.39 13.85
N ILE A 70 -0.06 6.56 14.18
CA ILE A 70 1.28 6.99 14.53
C ILE A 70 2.11 7.00 13.24
N TYR A 71 2.44 8.20 12.75
CA TYR A 71 3.36 8.34 11.60
C TYR A 71 4.79 8.63 12.07
N ASP A 72 5.41 7.61 12.67
CA ASP A 72 6.79 7.67 13.16
C ASP A 72 7.83 7.29 12.09
N GLU A 73 9.11 7.40 12.45
CA GLU A 73 10.21 7.02 11.54
C GLU A 73 10.20 5.54 11.18
N GLU A 74 9.80 4.65 12.09
CA GLU A 74 9.77 3.21 11.82
C GLU A 74 8.73 2.90 10.73
N SER A 75 7.55 3.50 10.83
CA SER A 75 6.48 3.39 9.83
C SER A 75 6.95 3.89 8.46
N LYS A 76 7.60 5.06 8.41
CA LYS A 76 8.20 5.60 7.17
C LYS A 76 9.24 4.67 6.55
N ARG A 77 10.14 4.10 7.38
CA ARG A 77 11.16 3.14 6.91
C ARG A 77 10.53 1.86 6.39
N LYS A 78 9.44 1.39 7.02
CA LYS A 78 8.71 0.20 6.59
C LYS A 78 8.04 0.43 5.24
N GLU A 79 7.34 1.55 5.07
CA GLU A 79 6.70 1.96 3.79
C GLU A 79 7.73 2.08 2.66
N SER A 80 8.87 2.71 2.93
CA SER A 80 9.88 3.02 1.90
C SER A 80 10.90 1.89 1.68
N TYR A 81 10.81 0.78 2.40
CA TYR A 81 11.86 -0.24 2.46
C TYR A 81 12.25 -0.77 1.08
N ASN A 82 11.29 -1.20 0.26
CA ASN A 82 11.64 -1.78 -1.05
C ASN A 82 12.20 -0.71 -1.98
N PHE A 83 11.62 0.48 -1.98
CA PHE A 83 12.09 1.60 -2.80
C PHE A 83 13.56 1.91 -2.51
N MET A 84 13.89 2.09 -1.22
CA MET A 84 15.25 2.43 -0.78
C MET A 84 16.29 1.34 -1.04
N ASN A 85 15.88 0.07 -1.18
CA ASN A 85 16.81 -1.04 -1.37
C ASN A 85 16.92 -1.53 -2.81
N TYR A 86 15.95 -1.23 -3.70
CA TYR A 86 15.87 -1.88 -5.01
C TYR A 86 15.55 -0.97 -6.19
N PHE A 87 14.93 0.21 -6.00
CA PHE A 87 14.33 0.97 -7.11
C PHE A 87 15.33 1.35 -8.23
N PHE A 88 16.58 1.67 -7.86
CA PHE A 88 17.65 2.02 -8.81
C PHE A 88 18.80 1.00 -8.82
N MET A 89 18.58 -0.23 -8.34
CA MET A 89 19.65 -1.21 -8.20
C MET A 89 19.68 -2.18 -9.39
N THR A 90 20.87 -2.41 -9.95
CA THR A 90 21.13 -3.55 -10.83
C THR A 90 21.61 -4.77 -10.05
N PRO A 91 21.57 -5.99 -10.61
CA PRO A 91 22.14 -7.17 -9.97
C PRO A 91 23.60 -7.00 -9.54
N GLU A 92 24.43 -6.33 -10.36
CA GLU A 92 25.86 -6.11 -10.11
C GLU A 92 26.09 -5.12 -8.97
N MET A 93 25.29 -4.05 -8.90
CA MET A 93 25.34 -3.08 -7.80
C MET A 93 24.96 -3.79 -6.49
N LEU A 94 23.86 -4.53 -6.51
CA LEU A 94 23.36 -5.22 -5.32
C LEU A 94 24.30 -6.34 -4.85
N ALA A 95 25.00 -7.02 -5.77
CA ALA A 95 25.99 -8.04 -5.43
C ALA A 95 27.20 -7.50 -4.65
N LYS A 96 27.49 -6.19 -4.72
CA LYS A 96 28.56 -5.54 -3.95
C LYS A 96 28.16 -5.26 -2.49
N GLU A 97 26.86 -5.22 -2.19
CA GLU A 97 26.38 -4.98 -0.83
C GLU A 97 26.86 -6.06 0.14
N LYS A 98 27.15 -5.68 1.39
CA LYS A 98 27.60 -6.63 2.42
C LYS A 98 26.58 -7.76 2.63
N TYR A 99 25.29 -7.43 2.63
CA TYR A 99 24.19 -8.38 2.78
C TYR A 99 23.12 -8.14 1.71
N LEU A 100 22.65 -9.21 1.08
CA LEU A 100 21.52 -9.15 0.15
C LEU A 100 20.23 -9.14 0.96
N LYS A 101 19.63 -7.96 1.08
CA LYS A 101 18.35 -7.79 1.77
C LYS A 101 17.23 -8.50 1.00
N ILE A 102 16.29 -9.08 1.72
CA ILE A 102 15.12 -9.74 1.15
C ILE A 102 14.02 -8.70 0.91
N PRO A 103 13.38 -8.66 -0.27
CA PRO A 103 12.27 -7.75 -0.54
C PRO A 103 11.10 -8.05 0.40
N ARG A 104 10.40 -7.01 0.85
CA ARG A 104 9.20 -7.15 1.66
C ARG A 104 7.97 -7.25 0.76
N PHE A 105 7.04 -8.12 1.10
CA PHE A 105 5.77 -8.16 0.40
C PHE A 105 5.04 -6.82 0.57
N PRO A 106 4.52 -6.21 -0.51
CA PRO A 106 3.85 -4.91 -0.43
C PRO A 106 2.60 -5.00 0.43
N ALA A 107 2.24 -3.89 1.08
CA ALA A 107 0.93 -3.76 1.68
C ALA A 107 -0.13 -3.82 0.57
N VAL A 108 -0.98 -4.85 0.59
CA VAL A 108 -2.13 -4.97 -0.33
C VAL A 108 -3.33 -5.52 0.43
N SER A 109 -4.53 -5.30 -0.13
CA SER A 109 -5.74 -5.92 0.40
C SER A 109 -5.70 -7.44 0.20
N THR A 110 -6.10 -8.18 1.23
CA THR A 110 -6.45 -9.61 1.10
C THR A 110 -7.69 -9.77 0.21
N SER A 111 -7.95 -11.00 -0.25
CA SER A 111 -9.14 -11.28 -1.06
C SER A 111 -10.45 -10.96 -0.34
N LYS A 112 -10.52 -11.12 0.99
CA LYS A 112 -11.70 -10.76 1.79
C LYS A 112 -11.88 -9.24 1.84
N GLU A 113 -10.83 -8.49 2.14
CA GLU A 113 -10.87 -7.02 2.20
C GLU A 113 -11.16 -6.41 0.84
N LYS A 114 -10.60 -6.97 -0.25
CA LYS A 114 -10.89 -6.57 -1.62
C LYS A 114 -12.38 -6.71 -1.94
N LYS A 115 -12.97 -7.87 -1.63
CA LYS A 115 -14.41 -8.12 -1.83
C LYS A 115 -15.27 -7.14 -1.04
N LEU A 116 -14.91 -6.91 0.22
CA LEU A 116 -15.60 -5.95 1.09
C LEU A 116 -15.52 -4.51 0.52
N LEU A 117 -14.35 -4.10 0.06
CA LEU A 117 -14.12 -2.78 -0.52
C LEU A 117 -14.91 -2.58 -1.81
N LEU A 118 -14.90 -3.57 -2.71
CA LEU A 118 -15.69 -3.54 -3.93
C LEU A 118 -17.19 -3.43 -3.62
N SER A 119 -17.69 -4.22 -2.67
CA SER A 119 -19.09 -4.16 -2.24
C SER A 119 -19.45 -2.77 -1.68
N TYR A 120 -18.62 -2.23 -0.78
CA TYR A 120 -18.83 -0.90 -0.20
C TYR A 120 -18.85 0.20 -1.26
N ILE A 121 -17.91 0.19 -2.20
CA ILE A 121 -17.85 1.19 -3.27
C ILE A 121 -19.04 1.03 -4.23
N LYS A 122 -19.42 -0.19 -4.59
CA LYS A 122 -20.60 -0.46 -5.44
C LYS A 122 -21.87 0.12 -4.82
N THR A 123 -22.06 -0.08 -3.52
CA THR A 123 -23.25 0.39 -2.82
C THR A 123 -23.24 1.90 -2.56
N LYS A 124 -22.10 2.47 -2.14
CA LYS A 124 -22.02 3.89 -1.74
C LYS A 124 -21.76 4.84 -2.90
N TYR A 125 -21.07 4.38 -3.94
CA TYR A 125 -20.66 5.18 -5.10
C TYR A 125 -20.83 4.39 -6.41
N PRO A 126 -22.07 4.05 -6.83
CA PRO A 126 -22.30 3.19 -7.99
C PRO A 126 -21.66 3.70 -9.29
N SER A 127 -21.72 5.00 -9.55
CA SER A 127 -21.11 5.64 -10.74
C SER A 127 -19.58 5.55 -10.76
N PHE A 128 -18.95 5.45 -9.58
CA PHE A 128 -17.50 5.34 -9.40
C PHE A 128 -17.01 3.89 -9.45
N TYR A 129 -17.90 2.92 -9.29
CA TYR A 129 -17.54 1.52 -9.08
C TYR A 129 -16.74 0.92 -10.24
N LYS A 130 -17.14 1.18 -11.48
CA LYS A 130 -16.49 0.58 -12.66
C LYS A 130 -15.03 1.00 -12.77
N SER A 131 -14.76 2.31 -12.72
CA SER A 131 -13.40 2.87 -12.78
C SER A 131 -12.56 2.43 -11.57
N PHE A 132 -13.16 2.49 -10.37
CA PHE A 132 -12.51 2.04 -9.14
C PHE A 132 -12.12 0.56 -9.18
N SER A 133 -13.02 -0.32 -9.62
CA SER A 133 -12.77 -1.76 -9.65
C SER A 133 -11.65 -2.13 -10.62
N LEU A 134 -11.58 -1.46 -11.76
CA LEU A 134 -10.50 -1.66 -12.74
C LEU A 134 -9.17 -1.23 -12.13
N LEU A 135 -9.10 -0.01 -11.61
CA LEU A 135 -7.87 0.52 -11.01
C LEU A 135 -7.41 -0.34 -9.83
N LEU A 136 -8.33 -0.75 -8.93
CA LEU A 136 -8.02 -1.59 -7.78
C LEU A 136 -7.33 -2.90 -8.20
N ASN A 137 -7.84 -3.55 -9.26
CA ASN A 137 -7.26 -4.79 -9.76
C ASN A 137 -5.86 -4.55 -10.32
N ASN A 138 -5.70 -3.53 -11.17
CA ASN A 138 -4.43 -3.20 -11.79
C ASN A 138 -3.38 -2.85 -10.73
N THR A 139 -3.70 -1.98 -9.77
CA THR A 139 -2.79 -1.61 -8.68
C THR A 139 -2.31 -2.83 -7.88
N ILE A 140 -3.19 -3.77 -7.53
CA ILE A 140 -2.79 -4.98 -6.80
C ILE A 140 -1.85 -5.84 -7.65
N ILE A 141 -2.16 -6.01 -8.94
CA ILE A 141 -1.33 -6.77 -9.88
C ILE A 141 0.06 -6.12 -10.01
N ASP A 142 0.11 -4.82 -10.24
CA ASP A 142 1.35 -4.06 -10.42
C ASP A 142 2.25 -4.15 -9.18
N LEU A 143 1.69 -3.98 -7.97
CA LEU A 143 2.44 -4.12 -6.73
C LEU A 143 3.02 -5.52 -6.55
N VAL A 144 2.27 -6.56 -6.90
CA VAL A 144 2.75 -7.95 -6.83
C VAL A 144 3.83 -8.22 -7.89
N ASN A 145 3.68 -7.67 -9.09
CA ASN A 145 4.67 -7.80 -10.16
C ASN A 145 5.99 -7.15 -9.78
N ILE A 146 5.96 -5.91 -9.29
CA ILE A 146 7.14 -5.18 -8.78
C ILE A 146 7.84 -6.00 -7.68
N TYR A 147 7.09 -6.58 -6.75
CA TYR A 147 7.67 -7.46 -5.72
C TYR A 147 8.38 -8.69 -6.32
N ASN A 148 7.80 -9.30 -7.35
CA ASN A 148 8.41 -10.43 -8.03
C ASN A 148 9.68 -10.03 -8.80
N GLU A 149 9.70 -8.86 -9.43
CA GLU A 149 10.89 -8.28 -10.06
C GLU A 149 12.01 -8.10 -9.05
N TYR A 150 11.73 -7.54 -7.87
CA TYR A 150 12.73 -7.42 -6.80
C TYR A 150 13.25 -8.77 -6.31
N LYS A 151 12.41 -9.81 -6.27
CA LYS A 151 12.88 -11.17 -5.95
C LYS A 151 13.82 -11.71 -7.01
N ILE A 152 13.56 -11.44 -8.29
CA ILE A 152 14.43 -11.86 -9.40
C ILE A 152 15.77 -11.13 -9.29
N LEU A 153 15.73 -9.80 -9.13
CA LEU A 153 16.91 -8.95 -8.92
C LEU A 153 17.82 -9.49 -7.80
N VAL A 154 17.25 -9.82 -6.64
CA VAL A 154 18.00 -10.36 -5.50
C VAL A 154 18.59 -11.75 -5.81
N LYS A 155 17.86 -12.61 -6.51
CA LYS A 155 18.37 -13.93 -6.93
C LYS A 155 19.53 -13.81 -7.91
N GLU A 156 19.47 -12.87 -8.84
CA GLU A 156 20.55 -12.62 -9.80
C GLU A 156 21.79 -12.05 -9.12
N ALA A 157 21.62 -11.07 -8.24
CA ALA A 157 22.71 -10.52 -7.43
C ALA A 157 23.39 -11.61 -6.58
N ALA A 158 22.62 -12.51 -5.99
CA ALA A 158 23.16 -13.65 -5.24
C ALA A 158 24.04 -14.55 -6.10
N LYS A 159 23.60 -14.90 -7.32
CA LYS A 159 24.41 -15.71 -8.26
C LYS A 159 25.74 -15.03 -8.57
N ILE A 160 25.75 -13.72 -8.79
CA ILE A 160 26.98 -12.95 -9.07
C ILE A 160 27.92 -12.98 -7.87
N LYS A 161 27.38 -12.69 -6.67
CA LYS A 161 28.17 -12.62 -5.44
C LYS A 161 28.84 -13.96 -5.11
N TYR A 162 28.08 -15.06 -5.14
CA TYR A 162 28.61 -16.38 -4.80
C TYR A 162 29.52 -16.98 -5.86
N LYS A 163 29.39 -16.59 -7.13
CA LYS A 163 30.38 -16.94 -8.17
C LYS A 163 31.72 -16.26 -7.95
N LYS A 164 31.72 -15.00 -7.48
CA LYS A 164 32.97 -14.25 -7.20
C LYS A 164 33.73 -14.78 -5.99
N THR A 165 33.03 -15.24 -4.95
CA THR A 165 33.68 -15.82 -3.75
C THR A 165 34.25 -17.22 -3.95
N LYS A 166 33.98 -17.88 -5.08
CA LYS A 166 34.54 -19.19 -5.43
C LYS A 166 35.81 -19.12 -6.29
N LYS A 167 36.23 -17.91 -6.68
CA LYS A 167 37.51 -17.63 -7.32
C LYS A 167 38.44 -17.00 -6.31
#